data_AF-A0A7K3PVJ5-F1
#
_entry.id   AF-A0A7K3PVJ5-F1
#
_cell.length_a   1.000
_cell.length_b   1.000
_cell.length_c   1.000
_cell.angle_alpha   90.00
_cell.angle_beta   90.00
_cell.angle_gamma   90.00
#
_symmetry.space_group_name_H-M   'P 1'
#
loop_
_entity.id
_entity.type
_entity.pdbx_description
1 polymer ?
#
loop_
_entity_poly.entity_id
_entity_poly.type
_entity_poly.pdbx_seq_one_letter_code
_entity_poly.pdbx_strand_id
1 'polypeptide(L)'
;MASVTACPECGEAEDLRGTPVDDDIRVTCLSCGEQWMRGGLRCVSCSGQDIVHRPQAMTRHSRGTQLSIIGWRELPLCRTCDAEALETSISQNIPVPSDYVAACLGAAASAARGAETTITPATPTVPPPAPRPEAKPETKPAEVQSDPRQPRTPARPRPTRPKAAPSPSTVPTVRQAIAAFMGEASGRPDATALLLLGTHLGSHERLGVLEREGAADRLADWCQGHWGGGSDRDRRALGTICRAVDFWGARGWLTSDPAARLR
;
A
#
# COMPACT_ATOMS: atom_id res chain seq x y z
N MET A 1 16.83 -11.24 17.76
CA MET A 1 16.52 -11.64 19.15
C MET A 1 15.29 -10.90 19.61
N ALA A 2 14.42 -11.60 20.34
CA ALA A 2 13.00 -11.33 20.44
C ALA A 2 12.67 -9.96 21.05
N SER A 3 11.79 -9.19 20.38
CA SER A 3 10.96 -8.22 21.07
C SER A 3 10.24 -8.97 22.18
N VAL A 4 10.51 -8.62 23.44
CA VAL A 4 9.84 -9.21 24.60
C VAL A 4 8.34 -8.99 24.40
N THR A 5 7.65 -10.08 24.08
CA THR A 5 6.23 -10.13 23.72
C THR A 5 5.39 -10.57 24.91
N ALA A 6 6.01 -10.76 26.07
CA ALA A 6 5.39 -11.18 27.32
C ALA A 6 5.70 -10.16 28.43
N CYS A 7 4.80 -10.07 29.41
CA CYS A 7 4.99 -9.26 30.59
C CYS A 7 6.18 -9.77 31.40
N PRO A 8 7.14 -8.89 31.79
CA PRO A 8 8.32 -9.31 32.55
C PRO A 8 7.97 -9.80 33.95
N GLU A 9 6.84 -9.37 34.51
CA GLU A 9 6.44 -9.70 35.87
C GLU A 9 5.61 -11.00 35.94
N CYS A 10 4.57 -11.13 35.12
CA CYS A 10 3.63 -12.26 35.19
C CYS A 10 3.69 -13.23 33.99
N GLY A 11 4.51 -12.94 32.98
CA GLY A 11 4.63 -13.78 31.78
C GLY A 11 3.45 -13.68 30.79
N GLU A 12 2.46 -12.82 31.06
CA GLU A 12 1.29 -12.61 30.20
C GLU A 12 1.68 -12.11 28.80
N ALA A 13 1.16 -12.73 27.74
CA ALA A 13 1.57 -12.42 26.35
C ALA A 13 0.41 -11.97 25.46
N GLU A 14 -0.84 -12.21 25.87
CA GLU A 14 -2.02 -11.87 25.06
C GLU A 14 -2.66 -10.56 25.54
N ASP A 15 -2.77 -10.37 26.86
CA ASP A 15 -3.43 -9.22 27.48
C ASP A 15 -2.49 -8.00 27.67
N LEU A 16 -1.90 -7.53 26.56
CA LEU A 16 -0.97 -6.40 26.53
C LEU A 16 -1.55 -5.21 25.76
N ARG A 17 -1.48 -4.01 26.35
CA ARG A 17 -1.91 -2.76 25.72
C ARG A 17 -0.72 -1.85 25.44
N GLY A 18 -0.45 -1.55 24.18
CA GLY A 18 0.56 -0.57 23.77
C GLY A 18 0.00 0.84 23.66
N THR A 19 0.71 1.82 24.21
CA THR A 19 0.45 3.26 24.03
C THR A 19 1.72 3.95 23.52
N PRO A 20 1.66 4.71 22.41
CA PRO A 20 2.83 5.45 21.91
C PRO A 20 3.19 6.59 22.87
N VAL A 21 4.47 6.70 23.26
CA VAL A 21 5.02 7.74 24.14
C VAL A 21 6.44 8.04 23.68
N ASP A 22 6.74 9.30 23.33
CA ASP A 22 8.08 9.81 23.02
C ASP A 22 8.88 8.89 22.06
N ASP A 23 8.28 8.54 20.93
CA ASP A 23 8.85 7.66 19.87
C ASP A 23 9.09 6.19 20.26
N ASP A 24 8.57 5.73 21.40
CA ASP A 24 8.55 4.33 21.80
C ASP A 24 7.12 3.90 22.20
N ILE A 25 6.94 2.63 22.52
CA ILE A 25 5.67 2.06 22.94
C ILE A 25 5.78 1.69 24.41
N ARG A 26 5.03 2.40 25.25
CA ARG A 26 4.75 1.95 26.61
C ARG A 26 3.76 0.81 26.54
N VAL A 27 4.19 -0.37 26.96
CA VAL A 27 3.35 -1.56 27.06
C VAL A 27 2.85 -1.65 28.50
N THR A 28 1.54 -1.84 28.64
CA THR A 28 0.87 -2.10 29.92
C THR A 28 0.28 -3.49 29.88
N CYS A 29 0.64 -4.33 30.86
CA CYS A 29 -0.03 -5.61 31.07
C CYS A 29 -1.41 -5.36 31.69
N LEU A 30 -2.47 -5.85 31.06
CA LEU A 30 -3.84 -5.71 31.58
C LEU A 30 -4.15 -6.73 32.68
N SER A 31 -3.33 -7.78 32.83
CA SER A 31 -3.48 -8.82 33.87
C SER A 31 -2.90 -8.37 35.23
N CYS A 32 -1.66 -7.87 35.25
CA CYS A 32 -1.00 -7.44 36.50
C CYS A 32 -0.79 -5.93 36.64
N GLY A 33 -1.03 -5.13 35.59
CA GLY A 33 -0.87 -3.67 35.60
C GLY A 33 0.55 -3.17 35.36
N GLU A 34 1.54 -4.05 35.22
CA GLU A 34 2.95 -3.68 35.00
C GLU A 34 3.13 -2.87 33.72
N GLN A 35 4.03 -1.88 33.75
CA GLN A 35 4.28 -0.99 32.63
C GLN A 35 5.76 -0.96 32.29
N TRP A 36 6.09 -1.30 31.05
CA TRP A 36 7.47 -1.24 30.56
C TRP A 36 7.51 -0.62 29.17
N MET A 37 8.65 -0.03 28.83
CA MET A 37 8.92 0.39 27.46
C MET A 37 9.31 -0.84 26.66
N ARG A 38 8.71 -1.04 25.49
CA ARG A 38 9.10 -2.11 24.55
C ARG A 38 10.59 -2.03 24.20
N GLY A 39 11.14 -0.81 24.30
CA GLY A 39 12.49 -0.46 23.91
C GLY A 39 12.45 0.01 22.47
N GLY A 40 12.98 1.21 22.23
CA GLY A 40 13.13 1.79 20.91
C GLY A 40 13.85 0.85 19.93
N LEU A 41 13.74 1.18 18.65
CA LEU A 41 14.36 0.41 17.57
C LEU A 41 15.86 0.22 17.83
N ARG A 42 16.34 -1.03 17.68
CA ARG A 42 17.75 -1.38 17.82
C ARG A 42 18.30 -1.86 16.49
N CYS A 43 19.56 -1.54 16.24
CA CYS A 43 20.27 -2.08 15.09
C CYS A 43 20.34 -3.62 15.20
N VAL A 44 19.90 -4.35 14.18
CA VAL A 44 19.95 -5.82 14.19
C VAL A 44 21.40 -6.32 14.15
N SER A 45 22.30 -5.54 13.55
CA SER A 45 23.70 -5.92 13.36
C SER A 45 24.57 -5.67 14.61
N CYS A 46 24.45 -4.50 15.27
CA CYS A 46 25.29 -4.16 16.43
C CYS A 46 24.51 -4.05 17.75
N SER A 47 23.19 -4.22 17.76
CA SER A 47 22.30 -4.01 18.92
C SER A 47 22.30 -2.60 19.51
N GLY A 48 22.96 -1.64 18.84
CA GLY A 48 23.00 -0.23 19.23
C GLY A 48 21.62 0.44 19.15
N GLN A 49 21.42 1.45 19.98
CA GLN A 49 20.19 2.25 20.08
C GLN A 49 20.30 3.62 19.41
N ASP A 50 21.49 4.00 18.94
CA ASP A 50 21.73 5.29 18.28
C ASP A 50 21.25 5.22 16.82
N ILE A 51 19.95 5.43 16.66
CA ILE A 51 19.24 5.32 15.39
C ILE A 51 18.76 6.71 14.95
N VAL A 52 19.09 7.09 13.72
CA VAL A 52 18.70 8.34 13.08
C VAL A 52 17.77 8.05 11.90
N HIS A 53 16.65 8.75 11.81
CA HIS A 53 15.73 8.61 10.69
C HIS A 53 16.12 9.53 9.54
N ARG A 54 16.21 8.98 8.32
CA ARG A 54 16.47 9.73 7.09
C ARG A 54 15.43 9.39 6.02
N PRO A 55 15.05 10.35 5.15
CA PRO A 55 14.15 10.05 4.05
C PRO A 55 14.82 9.12 3.04
N GLN A 56 14.09 8.12 2.57
CA GLN A 56 14.48 7.23 1.47
C GLN A 56 13.49 7.37 0.33
N ALA A 57 14.00 7.52 -0.89
CA ALA A 57 13.16 7.56 -2.09
C ALA A 57 12.48 6.21 -2.31
N MET A 58 11.17 6.22 -2.58
CA MET A 58 10.47 5.06 -3.13
C MET A 58 10.39 5.24 -4.64
N THR A 59 10.99 4.32 -5.40
CA THR A 59 11.02 4.38 -6.86
C THR A 59 10.16 3.29 -7.48
N ARG A 60 9.57 3.57 -8.64
CA ARG A 60 8.84 2.60 -9.46
C ARG A 60 9.07 2.91 -10.93
N HIS A 61 9.12 1.89 -11.77
CA HIS A 61 9.08 2.11 -13.21
C HIS A 61 7.71 2.68 -13.62
N SER A 62 7.69 3.91 -14.10
CA SER A 62 6.60 4.38 -14.94
C SER A 62 6.76 3.72 -16.32
N ARG A 63 5.66 3.56 -17.08
CA ARG A 63 5.60 2.75 -18.31
C ARG A 63 6.89 2.88 -19.14
N GLY A 64 7.61 1.78 -19.33
CA GLY A 64 8.94 1.75 -19.97
C GLY A 64 10.05 1.36 -18.99
N THR A 65 11.29 1.81 -19.24
CA THR A 65 12.49 1.52 -18.43
C THR A 65 12.84 2.63 -17.43
N GLN A 66 12.12 3.76 -17.44
CA GLN A 66 12.42 4.91 -16.59
C GLN A 66 11.97 4.68 -15.13
N LEU A 67 12.90 4.82 -14.17
CA LEU A 67 12.58 4.86 -12.74
C LEU A 67 12.05 6.25 -12.37
N SER A 68 10.91 6.29 -11.68
CA SER A 68 10.30 7.54 -11.17
C SER A 68 10.13 7.43 -9.66
N ILE A 69 10.40 8.52 -8.94
CA ILE A 69 10.12 8.61 -7.50
C ILE A 69 8.60 8.72 -7.32
N ILE A 70 8.02 7.79 -6.56
CA ILE A 70 6.58 7.73 -6.25
C ILE A 70 6.25 8.21 -4.84
N GLY A 71 7.26 8.45 -4.01
CA GLY A 71 7.10 8.93 -2.64
C GLY A 71 8.36 8.81 -1.82
N TRP A 72 8.24 9.09 -0.52
CA TRP A 72 9.30 9.01 0.47
C TRP A 72 8.86 8.10 1.61
N ARG A 73 9.82 7.39 2.23
CA ARG A 73 9.62 6.74 3.53
C ARG A 73 10.72 7.16 4.49
N GLU A 74 10.43 7.18 5.78
CA GLU A 74 11.47 7.30 6.80
C GLU A 74 12.20 5.97 6.95
N LEU A 75 13.53 6.04 6.92
CA LEU A 75 14.41 4.90 7.06
C LEU A 75 15.26 5.05 8.34
N PRO A 76 15.18 4.10 9.29
CA PRO A 76 16.01 4.12 10.48
C PRO A 76 17.43 3.64 10.18
N LEU A 77 18.42 4.51 10.38
CA LEU A 77 19.85 4.25 10.17
C LEU A 77 20.59 4.21 11.50
N CYS A 78 21.35 3.15 11.74
CA CYS A 78 22.26 3.08 12.87
C CYS A 78 23.49 3.92 12.59
N ARG A 79 23.87 4.82 13.51
CA ARG A 79 25.07 5.65 13.34
C ARG A 79 26.36 4.87 13.13
N THR A 80 26.44 3.66 13.68
CA THR A 80 27.63 2.81 13.57
C THR A 80 27.61 1.95 12.31
N CYS A 81 26.52 1.23 12.06
CA CYS A 81 26.47 0.26 10.96
C CYS A 81 26.15 0.89 9.60
N ASP A 82 25.40 1.99 9.60
CA ASP A 82 24.96 2.69 8.38
C ASP A 82 25.71 4.03 8.21
N ALA A 83 26.90 4.16 8.81
CA ALA A 83 27.63 5.42 8.95
C ALA A 83 27.87 6.15 7.62
N GLU A 84 28.26 5.41 6.58
CA GLU A 84 28.52 5.97 5.24
C GLU A 84 27.25 6.53 4.59
N ALA A 85 26.18 5.74 4.56
CA ALA A 85 24.90 6.16 3.99
C ALA A 85 24.29 7.33 4.78
N LEU A 86 24.44 7.33 6.10
CA LEU A 86 24.03 8.42 6.97
C LEU A 86 24.82 9.70 6.68
N GLU A 87 26.14 9.61 6.58
CA GLU A 87 27.03 10.75 6.30
C GLU A 87 26.74 11.36 4.93
N THR A 88 26.62 10.54 3.88
CA THR A 88 26.25 11.03 2.54
C THR A 88 24.89 11.74 2.57
N SER A 89 23.89 11.14 3.23
CA SER A 89 22.55 11.73 3.33
C SER A 89 22.53 13.06 4.10
N ILE A 90 23.36 13.20 5.14
CA ILE A 90 23.44 14.42 5.94
C ILE A 90 24.23 15.51 5.19
N SER A 91 25.46 15.19 4.77
CA SER A 91 26.39 16.16 4.17
C SER A 91 25.86 16.75 2.85
N GLN A 92 25.21 15.93 2.02
CA GLN A 92 24.65 16.38 0.74
C GLN A 92 23.17 16.77 0.85
N ASN A 93 22.56 16.59 2.02
CA ASN A 93 21.14 16.73 2.25
C ASN A 93 20.27 15.99 1.20
N ILE A 94 20.74 14.82 0.76
CA ILE A 94 20.02 13.98 -0.18
C ILE A 94 19.33 12.80 0.55
N PRO A 95 18.23 12.30 -0.01
CA PRO A 95 17.61 11.07 0.47
C PRO A 95 18.54 9.88 0.33
N VAL A 96 18.35 8.88 1.20
CA VAL A 96 19.02 7.59 1.08
C VAL A 96 18.58 6.92 -0.24
N PRO A 97 19.50 6.30 -1.00
CA PRO A 97 19.17 5.55 -2.22
C PRO A 97 18.09 4.49 -1.99
N SER A 98 17.21 4.27 -2.97
CA SER A 98 16.04 3.39 -2.83
C SER A 98 16.38 1.91 -2.65
N ASP A 99 17.55 1.50 -3.12
CA ASP A 99 18.10 0.15 -3.05
C ASP A 99 18.87 -0.13 -1.76
N TYR A 100 19.19 0.91 -0.97
CA TYR A 100 19.86 0.73 0.31
C TYR A 100 18.94 0.05 1.34
N VAL A 101 19.49 -0.92 2.06
CA VAL A 101 18.81 -1.60 3.17
C VAL A 101 19.55 -1.25 4.45
N ALA A 102 18.83 -0.68 5.42
CA ALA A 102 19.43 -0.30 6.70
C ALA A 102 19.74 -1.52 7.58
N ALA A 103 20.81 -1.43 8.37
CA ALA A 103 21.18 -2.44 9.35
C ALA A 103 20.06 -2.72 10.38
N CYS A 104 19.27 -1.71 10.72
CA CYS A 104 18.11 -1.86 11.61
C CYS A 104 17.00 -2.76 11.04
N LEU A 105 16.94 -2.93 9.72
CA LEU A 105 15.93 -3.73 9.03
C LEU A 105 16.45 -5.13 8.63
N GLY A 106 17.69 -5.47 9.00
CA GLY A 106 18.28 -6.77 8.71
C GLY A 106 19.21 -6.80 7.50
N ALA A 107 19.77 -5.65 7.07
CA ALA A 107 20.96 -5.70 6.22
C ALA A 107 22.12 -6.32 7.00
N ALA A 108 22.46 -7.57 6.66
CA ALA A 108 23.79 -8.07 7.00
C ALA A 108 24.79 -7.08 6.42
N ALA A 109 25.71 -6.60 7.25
CA ALA A 109 26.68 -5.58 6.89
C ALA A 109 27.43 -5.98 5.61
N SER A 110 27.05 -5.37 4.49
CA SER A 110 27.90 -5.27 3.30
C SER A 110 28.55 -3.89 3.34
N ALA A 111 29.50 -3.72 4.27
CA ALA A 111 30.56 -2.75 4.07
C ALA A 111 31.63 -3.39 3.18
N ALA A 112 32.17 -2.59 2.26
CA ALA A 112 33.25 -2.86 1.32
C ALA A 112 32.87 -3.55 -0.01
N ARG A 113 32.57 -2.73 -1.02
CA ARG A 113 33.54 -2.42 -2.09
C ARG A 113 33.08 -1.19 -2.86
N GLY A 114 33.94 -0.17 -2.89
CA GLY A 114 33.72 1.04 -3.64
C GLY A 114 33.46 0.74 -5.11
N ALA A 115 32.46 1.43 -5.66
CA ALA A 115 32.38 1.75 -7.06
C ALA A 115 32.12 3.25 -7.15
N GLU A 116 33.22 3.98 -7.09
CA GLU A 116 33.39 5.31 -7.63
C GLU A 116 32.65 5.38 -8.98
N THR A 117 31.45 5.96 -8.98
CA THR A 117 30.73 6.23 -10.23
C THR A 117 31.24 7.56 -10.75
N THR A 118 32.43 7.52 -11.34
CA THR A 118 32.94 8.58 -12.19
C THR A 118 32.01 8.69 -13.39
N ILE A 119 31.30 9.81 -13.46
CA ILE A 119 30.49 10.19 -14.61
C ILE A 119 31.46 10.59 -15.73
N THR A 120 31.62 9.75 -16.74
CA THR A 120 32.27 10.12 -18.01
C THR A 120 31.29 9.82 -19.16
N PRO A 121 31.04 10.75 -20.09
CA PRO A 121 30.06 10.56 -21.15
C PRO A 121 30.60 9.61 -22.22
N ALA A 122 29.87 8.53 -22.52
CA ALA A 122 30.17 7.64 -23.63
C ALA A 122 28.96 7.55 -24.59
N THR A 123 29.23 7.91 -25.83
CA THR A 123 28.38 7.82 -27.03
C THR A 123 27.78 6.41 -27.20
N PRO A 124 26.51 6.26 -27.62
CA PRO A 124 25.88 4.95 -27.75
C PRO A 124 26.28 4.25 -29.05
N THR A 125 26.87 3.05 -28.94
CA THR A 125 27.01 2.10 -30.04
C THR A 125 26.06 0.93 -29.81
N VAL A 126 25.15 0.72 -30.76
CA VAL A 126 24.10 -0.31 -30.76
C VAL A 126 24.69 -1.68 -31.11
N PRO A 127 24.52 -2.74 -30.29
CA PRO A 127 24.77 -4.11 -30.72
C PRO A 127 23.54 -4.74 -31.41
N PRO A 128 23.73 -5.62 -32.42
CA PRO A 128 22.65 -6.19 -33.24
C PRO A 128 21.85 -7.30 -32.51
N PRO A 129 20.61 -7.59 -32.96
CA PRO A 129 19.68 -8.52 -32.30
C PRO A 129 19.99 -10.00 -32.59
N ALA A 130 19.86 -10.85 -31.57
CA ALA A 130 19.89 -12.30 -31.69
C ALA A 130 18.55 -12.86 -32.21
N PRO A 131 18.56 -14.00 -32.97
CA PRO A 131 17.37 -14.55 -33.59
C PRO A 131 16.46 -15.34 -32.62
N ARG A 132 15.17 -15.37 -32.95
CA ARG A 132 14.10 -16.13 -32.27
C ARG A 132 14.20 -17.65 -32.55
N PRO A 133 13.85 -18.52 -31.59
CA PRO A 133 13.47 -19.89 -31.90
C PRO A 133 11.97 -19.99 -32.24
N GLU A 134 11.69 -20.68 -33.35
CA GLU A 134 10.37 -21.10 -33.83
C GLU A 134 9.74 -22.20 -32.97
N ALA A 135 8.40 -22.25 -32.98
CA ALA A 135 7.57 -23.26 -32.34
C ALA A 135 7.24 -24.42 -33.30
N LYS A 136 7.03 -25.63 -32.75
CA LYS A 136 6.13 -26.72 -33.23
C LYS A 136 6.24 -27.96 -32.30
N PRO A 137 5.30 -28.93 -32.32
CA PRO A 137 3.90 -28.87 -31.86
C PRO A 137 3.56 -29.98 -30.84
N GLU A 138 2.28 -30.00 -30.41
CA GLU A 138 1.61 -30.92 -29.47
C GLU A 138 1.92 -32.42 -29.55
N THR A 139 1.95 -33.06 -28.37
CA THR A 139 1.60 -34.48 -28.20
C THR A 139 0.79 -34.70 -26.90
N LYS A 140 -0.41 -35.27 -27.06
CA LYS A 140 -1.18 -36.07 -26.09
C LYS A 140 -1.77 -37.24 -26.92
N PRO A 141 -2.29 -38.37 -26.38
CA PRO A 141 -2.47 -38.80 -24.97
C PRO A 141 -2.19 -40.29 -24.65
N ALA A 142 -2.12 -40.64 -23.36
CA ALA A 142 -2.56 -41.92 -22.72
C ALA A 142 -2.17 -41.84 -21.22
N GLU A 143 -3.08 -41.85 -20.24
CA GLU A 143 -3.93 -42.92 -19.68
C GLU A 143 -3.31 -43.61 -18.44
N VAL A 144 -3.95 -43.32 -17.30
CA VAL A 144 -4.21 -44.10 -16.07
C VAL A 144 -3.10 -44.98 -15.47
N GLN A 145 -2.74 -44.67 -14.21
CA GLN A 145 -2.63 -45.69 -13.16
C GLN A 145 -2.86 -45.10 -11.76
N SER A 146 -3.46 -45.93 -10.92
CA SER A 146 -4.28 -45.63 -9.75
C SER A 146 -3.54 -45.85 -8.43
N ASP A 147 -3.84 -44.99 -7.43
CA ASP A 147 -3.95 -45.17 -5.94
C ASP A 147 -2.95 -46.08 -5.16
N PRO A 148 -2.57 -45.75 -3.89
CA PRO A 148 -3.53 -45.81 -2.79
C PRO A 148 -3.45 -44.70 -1.70
N ARG A 149 -4.64 -44.17 -1.41
CA ARG A 149 -5.19 -43.59 -0.17
C ARG A 149 -4.42 -43.85 1.12
N GLN A 150 -4.14 -42.76 1.83
CA GLN A 150 -4.06 -42.75 3.31
C GLN A 150 -5.42 -42.31 3.90
N PRO A 151 -5.86 -42.92 5.02
CA PRO A 151 -7.16 -42.63 5.63
C PRO A 151 -7.16 -41.29 6.39
N ARG A 152 -8.08 -40.39 6.01
CA ARG A 152 -8.39 -39.18 6.78
C ARG A 152 -9.46 -39.49 7.82
N THR A 153 -9.13 -39.24 9.08
CA THR A 153 -10.05 -39.21 10.23
C THR A 153 -11.22 -38.25 10.00
N PRO A 154 -12.46 -38.59 10.41
CA PRO A 154 -13.61 -37.71 10.24
C PRO A 154 -13.58 -36.55 11.24
N ALA A 155 -13.48 -35.32 10.74
CA ALA A 155 -13.59 -34.11 11.53
C ALA A 155 -15.06 -33.86 11.92
N ARG A 156 -15.28 -33.67 13.23
CA ARG A 156 -16.54 -33.32 13.87
C ARG A 156 -17.12 -32.01 13.28
N PRO A 157 -18.45 -31.87 13.10
CA PRO A 157 -19.05 -30.64 12.61
C PRO A 157 -18.85 -29.50 13.61
N ARG A 158 -18.25 -28.40 13.14
CA ARG A 158 -18.02 -27.18 13.90
C ARG A 158 -19.33 -26.38 14.00
N PRO A 159 -19.77 -25.93 15.18
CA PRO A 159 -20.95 -25.09 15.28
C PRO A 159 -20.72 -23.77 14.54
N THR A 160 -21.70 -23.38 13.73
CA THR A 160 -21.78 -22.11 13.02
C THR A 160 -21.77 -20.96 14.02
N ARG A 161 -20.67 -20.20 14.03
CA ARG A 161 -20.59 -18.93 14.76
C ARG A 161 -21.52 -17.94 14.06
N PRO A 162 -22.54 -17.37 14.73
CA PRO A 162 -23.35 -16.32 14.13
C PRO A 162 -22.45 -15.13 13.79
N LYS A 163 -22.55 -14.68 12.54
CA LYS A 163 -21.89 -13.51 11.98
C LYS A 163 -22.31 -12.30 12.81
N ALA A 164 -21.38 -11.77 13.61
CA ALA A 164 -21.62 -10.56 14.38
C ALA A 164 -22.08 -9.45 13.43
N ALA A 165 -23.21 -8.83 13.77
CA ALA A 165 -23.79 -7.74 13.00
C ALA A 165 -22.83 -6.53 12.99
N PRO A 166 -22.59 -5.90 11.83
CA PRO A 166 -21.78 -4.69 11.78
C PRO A 166 -22.54 -3.53 12.45
N SER A 167 -21.90 -2.93 13.46
CA SER A 167 -22.34 -1.68 14.12
C SER A 167 -21.60 -0.46 13.50
N PRO A 168 -22.09 0.78 13.70
CA PRO A 168 -22.20 1.78 12.64
C PRO A 168 -20.94 2.63 12.42
N SER A 169 -20.32 2.47 11.26
CA SER A 169 -19.91 3.57 10.38
C SER A 169 -20.14 3.09 8.95
N THR A 170 -21.41 2.97 8.57
CA THR A 170 -21.88 2.25 7.37
C THR A 170 -21.45 2.92 6.07
N VAL A 171 -21.09 4.20 6.13
CA VAL A 171 -20.67 4.99 4.97
C VAL A 171 -19.14 4.97 4.86
N PRO A 172 -18.57 4.40 3.78
CA PRO A 172 -17.11 4.36 3.58
C PRO A 172 -16.52 5.75 3.34
N THR A 173 -15.19 5.86 3.39
CA THR A 173 -14.52 7.05 2.84
C THR A 173 -14.60 7.08 1.32
N VAL A 174 -14.42 8.25 0.72
CA VAL A 174 -14.38 8.40 -0.75
C VAL A 174 -13.35 7.44 -1.37
N ARG A 175 -12.15 7.31 -0.79
CA ARG A 175 -11.13 6.36 -1.26
C ARG A 175 -11.60 4.91 -1.21
N GLN A 176 -12.25 4.51 -0.11
CA GLN A 176 -12.78 3.16 0.05
C GLN A 176 -13.92 2.88 -0.94
N ALA A 177 -14.80 3.85 -1.16
CA ALA A 177 -15.90 3.75 -2.11
C ALA A 177 -15.40 3.62 -3.56
N ILE A 178 -14.39 4.40 -3.95
CA ILE A 178 -13.72 4.31 -5.25
C ILE A 178 -13.01 2.96 -5.41
N ALA A 179 -12.30 2.49 -4.38
CA ALA A 179 -11.63 1.19 -4.41
C ALA A 179 -12.63 0.03 -4.57
N ALA A 180 -13.77 0.09 -3.86
CA ALA A 180 -14.85 -0.88 -4.00
C ALA A 180 -15.44 -0.88 -5.40
N PHE A 181 -15.71 0.30 -5.98
CA PHE A 181 -16.17 0.40 -7.36
C PHE A 181 -15.14 -0.18 -8.34
N MET A 182 -13.85 0.17 -8.22
CA MET A 182 -12.82 -0.37 -9.11
C MET A 182 -12.62 -1.88 -8.99
N GLY A 183 -12.87 -2.46 -7.82
CA GLY A 183 -12.77 -3.90 -7.61
C GLY A 183 -13.91 -4.72 -8.24
N GLU A 184 -15.07 -4.10 -8.44
CA GLU A 184 -16.29 -4.79 -8.89
C GLU A 184 -16.86 -4.26 -10.21
N ALA A 185 -16.40 -3.10 -10.69
CA ALA A 185 -16.89 -2.50 -11.92
C ALA A 185 -16.60 -3.40 -13.13
N SER A 186 -17.65 -3.79 -13.83
CA SER A 186 -17.54 -4.43 -15.13
C SER A 186 -17.08 -3.43 -16.20
N GLY A 187 -16.15 -3.83 -17.05
CA GLY A 187 -15.63 -3.04 -18.16
C GLY A 187 -14.34 -2.29 -17.83
N ARG A 188 -14.00 -1.28 -18.64
CA ARG A 188 -12.84 -0.41 -18.40
C ARG A 188 -13.32 0.91 -17.78
N PRO A 189 -13.33 1.07 -16.45
CA PRO A 189 -13.57 2.37 -15.84
C PRO A 189 -12.46 3.36 -16.20
N ASP A 190 -12.76 4.65 -16.16
CA ASP A 190 -11.75 5.70 -16.26
C ASP A 190 -11.10 5.95 -14.88
N ALA A 191 -9.96 5.32 -14.64
CA ALA A 191 -9.23 5.45 -13.37
C ALA A 191 -8.78 6.89 -13.10
N THR A 192 -8.49 7.67 -14.14
CA THR A 192 -8.10 9.07 -13.99
C THR A 192 -9.29 9.91 -13.52
N ALA A 193 -10.48 9.70 -14.08
CA ALA A 193 -11.68 10.39 -13.63
C ALA A 193 -11.99 10.12 -12.15
N LEU A 194 -11.87 8.86 -11.71
CA LEU A 194 -12.08 8.49 -10.31
C LEU A 194 -11.01 9.06 -9.38
N LEU A 195 -9.75 9.12 -9.81
CA LEU A 195 -8.68 9.74 -9.04
C LEU A 195 -8.95 11.24 -8.84
N LEU A 196 -9.32 11.95 -9.91
CA LEU A 196 -9.64 13.38 -9.86
C LEU A 196 -10.86 13.64 -8.98
N LEU A 197 -11.88 12.78 -9.06
CA LEU A 197 -13.05 12.83 -8.18
C LEU A 197 -12.65 12.65 -6.71
N GLY A 198 -11.79 11.67 -6.42
CA GLY A 198 -11.27 11.43 -5.07
C GLY A 198 -10.44 12.58 -4.51
N THR A 199 -9.72 13.32 -5.37
CA THR A 199 -9.01 14.55 -4.98
C THR A 199 -9.98 15.70 -4.74
N HIS A 200 -10.97 15.88 -5.60
CA HIS A 200 -11.97 16.95 -5.49
C HIS A 200 -12.83 16.82 -4.23
N LEU A 201 -13.29 15.61 -3.92
CA LEU A 201 -14.15 15.34 -2.76
C LEU A 201 -13.38 15.18 -1.44
N GLY A 202 -12.06 15.01 -1.51
CA GLY A 202 -11.23 14.63 -0.37
C GLY A 202 -11.24 13.12 -0.12
N SER A 203 -10.12 12.44 -0.35
CA SER A 203 -10.04 10.97 -0.32
C SER A 203 -10.33 10.35 1.06
N HIS A 204 -10.09 11.11 2.13
CA HIS A 204 -10.35 10.69 3.51
C HIS A 204 -11.73 11.11 4.04
N GLU A 205 -12.44 11.99 3.32
CA GLU A 205 -13.80 12.38 3.67
C GLU A 205 -14.74 11.17 3.54
N ARG A 206 -15.82 11.19 4.33
CA ARG A 206 -16.90 10.20 4.20
C ARG A 206 -17.67 10.44 2.91
N LEU A 207 -18.11 9.36 2.26
CA LEU A 207 -18.84 9.45 0.99
C LEU A 207 -20.11 10.32 1.08
N GLY A 208 -20.68 10.47 2.29
CA GLY A 208 -21.76 11.41 2.58
C GLY A 208 -21.45 12.88 2.30
N VAL A 209 -20.22 13.26 1.92
CA VAL A 209 -19.91 14.57 1.33
C VAL A 209 -20.75 14.87 0.08
N LEU A 210 -21.15 13.83 -0.66
CA LEU A 210 -22.03 13.93 -1.81
C LEU A 210 -23.51 14.17 -1.46
N GLU A 211 -23.89 14.01 -0.18
CA GLU A 211 -25.25 14.25 0.33
C GLU A 211 -25.42 15.64 0.94
N ARG A 212 -24.34 16.46 0.99
CA ARG A 212 -24.42 17.82 1.52
C ARG A 212 -25.31 18.68 0.63
N GLU A 213 -25.97 19.67 1.22
CA GLU A 213 -26.75 20.65 0.46
C GLU A 213 -25.89 21.30 -0.64
N GLY A 214 -26.44 21.36 -1.87
CA GLY A 214 -25.74 21.84 -3.08
C GLY A 214 -24.61 20.93 -3.59
N ALA A 215 -24.42 19.71 -3.07
CA ALA A 215 -23.36 18.81 -3.54
C ALA A 215 -23.57 18.37 -5.00
N ALA A 216 -24.81 18.13 -5.43
CA ALA A 216 -25.11 17.76 -6.81
C ALA A 216 -24.75 18.87 -7.80
N ASP A 217 -25.07 20.13 -7.48
CA ASP A 217 -24.75 21.27 -8.34
C ASP A 217 -23.23 21.51 -8.38
N ARG A 218 -22.55 21.44 -7.23
CA ARG A 218 -21.07 21.53 -7.18
C ARG A 218 -20.38 20.42 -7.97
N LEU A 219 -20.90 19.19 -7.91
CA LEU A 219 -20.38 18.07 -8.67
C LEU A 219 -20.58 18.29 -10.18
N ALA A 220 -21.74 18.82 -10.57
CA ALA A 220 -22.05 19.16 -11.96
C ALA A 220 -21.12 20.25 -12.51
N ASP A 221 -20.97 21.35 -11.79
CA ASP A 221 -20.08 22.46 -12.17
C ASP A 221 -18.62 21.99 -12.28
N TRP A 222 -18.17 21.17 -11.33
CA TRP A 222 -16.82 20.61 -11.36
C TRP A 222 -16.61 19.68 -12.56
N CYS A 223 -17.57 18.79 -12.83
CA CYS A 223 -17.54 17.89 -13.99
C CYS A 223 -17.55 18.68 -15.30
N GLN A 224 -18.35 19.73 -15.41
CA GLN A 224 -18.40 20.61 -16.58
C GLN A 224 -17.06 21.32 -16.79
N GLY A 225 -16.40 21.77 -15.72
CA GLY A 225 -15.06 22.38 -15.80
C GLY A 225 -13.95 21.41 -16.25
N HIS A 226 -14.10 20.11 -16.00
CA HIS A 226 -13.09 19.10 -16.33
C HIS A 226 -13.35 18.37 -17.65
N TRP A 227 -14.62 18.15 -18.00
CA TRP A 227 -15.07 17.32 -19.12
C TRP A 227 -16.19 17.96 -19.95
N GLY A 228 -16.37 19.28 -19.88
CA GLY A 228 -17.37 19.99 -20.69
C GLY A 228 -17.07 20.05 -22.19
N GLY A 229 -15.93 19.52 -22.63
CA GLY A 229 -15.46 19.56 -24.03
C GLY A 229 -16.18 18.58 -24.98
N GLY A 230 -16.97 17.63 -24.47
CA GLY A 230 -17.81 16.73 -25.27
C GLY A 230 -17.06 15.64 -26.04
N SER A 231 -15.75 15.50 -25.85
CA SER A 231 -14.95 14.45 -26.50
C SER A 231 -15.39 13.03 -26.06
N ASP A 232 -14.99 11.99 -26.81
CA ASP A 232 -15.23 10.60 -26.38
C ASP A 232 -14.63 10.31 -25.00
N ARG A 233 -13.46 10.92 -24.71
CA ARG A 233 -12.80 10.82 -23.41
C ARG A 233 -13.66 11.47 -22.31
N ASP A 234 -14.21 12.65 -22.59
CA ASP A 234 -15.06 13.37 -21.65
C ASP A 234 -16.33 12.59 -21.33
N ARG A 235 -17.02 12.08 -22.37
CA ARG A 235 -18.20 11.21 -22.20
C ARG A 235 -17.87 9.94 -21.42
N ARG A 236 -16.70 9.34 -21.64
CA ARG A 236 -16.23 8.16 -20.89
C ARG A 236 -15.96 8.48 -19.41
N ALA A 237 -15.39 9.64 -19.12
CA ALA A 237 -15.11 10.08 -17.77
C ALA A 237 -16.41 10.34 -17.00
N LEU A 238 -17.33 11.14 -17.57
CA LEU A 238 -18.65 11.42 -17.00
C LEU A 238 -19.45 10.13 -16.79
N GLY A 239 -19.50 9.25 -17.79
CA GLY A 239 -20.16 7.95 -17.66
C GLY A 239 -19.52 7.03 -16.61
N THR A 240 -18.22 7.19 -16.32
CA THR A 240 -17.59 6.46 -15.21
C THR A 240 -18.02 7.03 -13.86
N ILE A 241 -18.11 8.35 -13.72
CA ILE A 241 -18.56 9.01 -12.49
C ILE A 241 -20.02 8.66 -12.18
N CYS A 242 -20.92 8.74 -13.16
CA CYS A 242 -22.33 8.37 -12.98
C CYS A 242 -22.47 6.90 -12.53
N ARG A 243 -21.76 5.97 -13.20
CA ARG A 243 -21.78 4.55 -12.80
C ARG A 243 -21.22 4.31 -11.40
N ALA A 244 -20.23 5.08 -10.97
CA ALA A 244 -19.70 4.98 -9.61
C ALA A 244 -20.73 5.44 -8.59
N VAL A 245 -21.42 6.56 -8.85
CA VAL A 245 -22.52 7.06 -8.01
C VAL A 245 -23.68 6.05 -7.93
N ASP A 246 -24.10 5.49 -9.07
CA ASP A 246 -25.15 4.47 -9.12
C ASP A 246 -24.74 3.23 -8.29
N PHE A 247 -23.49 2.80 -8.41
CA PHE A 247 -22.94 1.68 -7.65
C PHE A 247 -22.94 1.95 -6.14
N TRP A 248 -22.64 3.17 -5.70
CA TRP A 248 -22.68 3.56 -4.29
C TRP A 248 -24.12 3.68 -3.76
N GLY A 249 -25.04 4.21 -4.56
CA GLY A 249 -26.47 4.27 -4.24
C GLY A 249 -27.07 2.87 -4.09
N ALA A 250 -26.76 1.94 -5.00
CA ALA A 250 -27.22 0.55 -4.94
C ALA A 250 -26.77 -0.21 -3.67
N ARG A 251 -25.69 0.26 -3.03
CA ARG A 251 -25.17 -0.28 -1.76
C ARG A 251 -25.76 0.40 -0.52
N GLY A 252 -26.64 1.38 -0.72
CA GLY A 252 -27.21 2.18 0.36
C GLY A 252 -26.19 3.11 1.04
N TRP A 253 -25.08 3.44 0.35
CA TRP A 253 -24.10 4.40 0.88
C TRP A 253 -24.48 5.85 0.59
N LEU A 254 -25.38 6.04 -0.37
CA LEU A 254 -25.98 7.31 -0.76
C LEU A 254 -27.51 7.15 -0.69
N THR A 255 -28.18 8.21 -0.26
CA THR A 255 -29.64 8.30 -0.15
C THR A 255 -30.24 9.17 -1.25
N SER A 256 -29.46 10.09 -1.81
CA SER A 256 -29.83 10.91 -2.95
C SER A 256 -29.06 10.48 -4.21
N ASP A 257 -29.42 11.07 -5.35
CA ASP A 257 -28.73 10.88 -6.62
C ASP A 257 -27.88 12.12 -6.95
N PRO A 258 -26.64 12.22 -6.44
CA PRO A 258 -25.79 13.38 -6.67
C PRO A 258 -25.36 13.52 -8.14
N ALA A 259 -25.50 12.46 -8.95
CA ALA A 259 -25.18 12.47 -10.37
C ALA A 259 -26.39 12.87 -11.25
N ALA A 260 -27.55 13.20 -10.69
CA ALA A 260 -28.75 13.53 -11.46
C ALA A 260 -28.54 14.67 -12.47
N ARG A 261 -27.69 15.65 -12.13
CA ARG A 261 -27.36 16.81 -12.98
C ARG A 261 -26.33 16.52 -14.08
N LEU A 262 -25.71 15.34 -14.06
CA LEU A 262 -24.65 14.93 -15.01
C LEU A 262 -25.20 14.09 -16.18
N ARG A 263 -26.46 13.67 -16.10
CA ARG A 263 -27.09 12.78 -17.08
C ARG A 263 -27.93 13.53 -18.11
#